data_AF-A0AAD4PQK6-F1
#
_entry.id   AF-A0AAD4PQK6-F1
#
_cell.length_a   1.000
_cell.length_b   1.000
_cell.length_c   1.000
_cell.angle_alpha   90.00
_cell.angle_beta   90.00
_cell.angle_gamma   90.00
#
_symmetry.space_group_name_H-M   'P 1'
#
loop_
_entity.id
_entity.type
_entity.pdbx_description
1 polymer ?
#
loop_
_entity_poly.entity_id
_entity_poly.type
_entity_poly.pdbx_seq_one_letter_code
_entity_poly.pdbx_strand_id
1 'polypeptide(L)'
;MDKENKVVSSGVDMHKAKRMWIHCNCCFVHYVDRENIIFLMSCNHIVCNKCVTVTMRRTPVDAATYTCPICKKLVRARQVNNMLPSNVKQLLHPEPWNDGLPHKTIDRFQRTHHKSLDQQIMRKEREVIKLDKDLELAKKIVSKQYLDHQQLRMERKQLEFQVQKVQRQAQLRKQEAKQRLVCLPFSIVMLIIRFFFSMIRKRSISPNAKLTASGGTTTNSVEIKIRKRPASVQPQMQASPPSVGITSFLHYNNQSFDL
;
A
#
# COMPACT_ATOMS: atom_id res chain seq x y z
N MET A 1 5.31 30.53 -10.46
CA MET A 1 5.84 30.67 -9.09
C MET A 1 6.78 29.50 -8.91
N ASP A 2 7.95 29.62 -9.51
CA ASP A 2 8.93 28.55 -9.62
C ASP A 2 10.02 28.85 -8.59
N LYS A 3 9.96 28.14 -7.45
CA LYS A 3 11.04 28.20 -6.47
C LYS A 3 12.22 27.44 -7.08
N GLU A 4 13.17 28.19 -7.63
CA GLU A 4 14.48 27.68 -8.03
C GLU A 4 15.10 26.94 -6.84
N ASN A 5 15.21 25.62 -6.98
CA ASN A 5 16.02 24.79 -6.10
C ASN A 5 17.48 25.22 -6.25
N LYS A 6 17.93 26.10 -5.37
CA LYS A 6 19.34 26.44 -5.21
C LYS A 6 20.07 25.18 -4.75
N VAL A 7 20.61 24.43 -5.72
CA VAL A 7 21.51 23.30 -5.48
C VAL A 7 22.75 23.90 -4.83
N VAL A 8 22.80 23.85 -3.49
CA VAL A 8 24.00 24.17 -2.73
C VAL A 8 25.01 23.09 -3.11
N SER A 9 25.97 23.44 -3.97
CA SER A 9 27.16 22.62 -4.20
C SER A 9 27.99 22.64 -2.92
N SER A 10 27.61 21.80 -1.96
CA SER A 10 28.40 21.56 -0.78
C SER A 10 29.71 20.92 -1.23
N GLY A 11 30.77 21.71 -1.33
CA GLY A 11 32.13 21.20 -1.47
C GLY A 11 32.33 20.12 -0.41
N VAL A 12 32.62 18.89 -0.85
CA VAL A 12 32.81 17.77 0.07
C VAL A 12 34.07 18.07 0.88
N ASP A 13 33.91 18.31 2.17
CA ASP A 13 35.04 18.46 3.08
C ASP A 13 35.86 17.16 3.05
N MET A 14 37.04 17.25 2.46
CA MET A 14 37.93 16.10 2.24
C MET A 14 38.40 15.48 3.57
N HIS A 15 38.47 16.26 4.66
CA HIS A 15 38.78 15.74 5.99
C HIS A 15 37.61 14.97 6.63
N LYS A 16 36.38 15.34 6.28
CA LYS A 16 35.18 14.57 6.60
C LYS A 16 35.16 13.28 5.79
N ALA A 17 35.51 13.33 4.51
CA ALA A 17 35.55 12.16 3.63
C ALA A 17 36.49 11.05 4.13
N LYS A 18 37.71 11.40 4.55
CA LYS A 18 38.69 10.44 5.12
C LYS A 18 38.19 9.69 6.35
N ARG A 19 37.18 10.20 7.06
CA ARG A 19 36.61 9.61 8.29
C ARG A 19 35.23 8.98 8.09
N MET A 20 34.67 9.01 6.88
CA MET A 20 33.34 8.47 6.62
C MET A 20 33.25 6.94 6.79
N TRP A 21 34.37 6.22 6.67
CA TRP A 21 34.36 4.78 6.88
C TRP A 21 34.11 4.36 8.35
N ILE A 22 34.27 5.28 9.31
CA ILE A 22 33.98 5.01 10.73
C ILE A 22 32.48 5.17 10.94
N HIS A 23 31.78 4.05 11.10
CA HIS A 23 30.33 4.00 11.24
C HIS A 23 29.92 2.94 12.26
N CYS A 24 28.68 3.01 12.74
CA CYS A 24 28.09 1.94 13.52
C CYS A 24 27.79 0.73 12.62
N ASN A 25 28.37 -0.43 12.90
CA ASN A 25 28.14 -1.66 12.15
C ASN A 25 26.70 -2.22 12.27
N CYS A 26 25.83 -1.62 13.09
CA CYS A 26 24.42 -2.03 13.28
C CYS A 26 23.46 -1.12 12.51
N CYS A 27 23.51 0.20 12.75
CA CYS A 27 22.60 1.17 12.13
C CYS A 27 23.25 2.07 11.08
N PHE A 28 24.56 1.93 10.84
CA PHE A 28 25.34 2.67 9.83
C PHE A 28 25.35 4.20 10.00
N VAL A 29 25.06 4.67 11.21
CA VAL A 29 25.29 6.07 11.59
C VAL A 29 26.79 6.36 11.63
N HIS A 30 27.19 7.51 11.10
CA HIS A 30 28.59 7.87 10.89
C HIS A 30 29.19 8.61 12.09
N TYR A 31 30.49 8.42 12.31
CA TYR A 31 31.23 9.13 13.35
C TYR A 31 31.31 10.64 13.11
N VAL A 32 31.30 11.06 11.85
CA VAL A 32 31.47 12.47 11.50
C VAL A 32 30.26 13.33 11.93
N ASP A 33 29.13 12.68 12.19
CA ASP A 33 27.95 13.34 12.72
C ASP A 33 28.13 13.54 14.23
N ARG A 34 28.44 14.78 14.63
CA ARG A 34 28.87 15.14 16.01
C ARG A 34 27.87 14.77 17.10
N GLU A 35 26.61 14.55 16.75
CA GLU A 35 25.54 14.13 17.67
C GLU A 35 25.68 12.67 18.11
N ASN A 36 26.45 11.87 17.37
CA ASN A 36 26.49 10.43 17.55
C ASN A 36 27.75 10.02 18.31
N ILE A 37 27.53 9.54 19.54
CA ILE A 37 28.58 8.90 20.32
C ILE A 37 28.79 7.48 19.79
N ILE A 38 30.02 7.18 19.38
CA ILE A 38 30.42 5.87 18.89
C ILE A 38 31.39 5.22 19.87
N PHE A 39 31.21 3.91 20.06
CA PHE A 39 32.04 3.06 20.89
C PHE A 39 32.76 2.02 20.04
N LEU A 40 34.04 1.81 20.32
CA LEU A 40 34.81 0.68 19.84
C LEU A 40 34.82 -0.41 20.92
N MET A 41 34.29 -1.58 20.56
CA MET A 41 34.16 -2.73 21.45
C MET A 41 35.43 -3.59 21.42
N SER A 42 35.73 -4.34 22.49
CA SER A 42 36.89 -5.25 22.55
C SER A 42 36.85 -6.39 21.52
N CYS A 43 35.69 -6.66 20.92
CA CYS A 43 35.55 -7.59 19.79
C CYS A 43 35.83 -6.94 18.43
N ASN A 44 36.39 -5.72 18.40
CA ASN A 44 36.69 -4.91 17.21
C ASN A 44 35.46 -4.54 16.37
N HIS A 45 34.30 -4.40 17.02
CA HIS A 45 33.11 -3.84 16.38
C HIS A 45 32.92 -2.38 16.80
N ILE A 46 32.40 -1.58 15.88
CA ILE A 46 32.08 -0.16 16.10
C ILE A 46 30.57 -0.02 16.23
N VAL A 47 30.09 0.56 17.33
CA VAL A 47 28.66 0.61 17.68
C VAL A 47 28.32 1.98 18.25
N CYS A 48 27.19 2.58 17.84
CA CYS A 48 26.74 3.86 18.41
C CYS A 48 26.02 3.65 19.76
N ASN A 49 25.87 4.74 20.51
CA ASN A 49 25.15 4.75 21.79
C ASN A 49 23.71 4.20 21.68
N LYS A 50 23.02 4.45 20.57
CA LYS A 50 21.64 3.98 20.35
C LYS A 50 21.55 2.47 20.18
N CYS A 51 22.59 1.83 19.65
CA CYS A 51 22.59 0.39 19.35
C CYS A 51 23.27 -0.46 20.43
N VAL A 52 24.02 0.16 21.34
CA VAL A 52 24.71 -0.58 22.39
C VAL A 52 23.75 -0.80 23.57
N THR A 53 23.67 -2.03 24.05
CA THR A 53 22.92 -2.34 25.27
C THR A 53 23.89 -2.36 26.44
N VAL A 54 23.73 -1.42 27.36
CA VAL A 54 24.52 -1.35 28.60
C VAL A 54 24.06 -2.47 29.52
N THR A 55 25.00 -3.31 29.95
CA THR A 55 24.74 -4.32 30.97
C THR A 55 25.46 -3.87 32.23
N MET A 56 24.77 -3.14 33.10
CA MET A 56 25.32 -2.73 34.40
C MET A 56 25.46 -3.97 35.29
N ARG A 57 26.69 -4.37 35.58
CA ARG A 57 26.96 -5.31 36.68
C ARG A 57 26.90 -4.53 37.99
N ARG A 58 26.38 -5.17 39.05
CA ARG A 58 26.11 -4.55 40.36
C ARG A 58 27.38 -4.15 41.15
N THR A 59 28.57 -4.39 40.62
CA THR A 59 29.84 -4.05 41.28
C THR A 59 30.37 -2.70 40.76
N PRO A 60 30.40 -1.64 41.59
CA PRO A 60 30.80 -0.29 41.19
C PRO A 60 32.30 -0.13 40.86
N VAL A 61 33.08 -1.20 40.99
CA VAL A 61 34.54 -1.20 40.79
C VAL A 61 34.92 -1.62 39.35
N ASP A 62 34.01 -2.27 38.62
CA ASP A 62 34.31 -2.82 37.30
C ASP A 62 33.91 -1.86 36.17
N ALA A 63 34.82 -1.67 35.20
CA ALA A 63 34.55 -0.89 33.99
C ALA A 63 33.28 -1.39 33.29
N ALA A 64 32.44 -0.48 32.80
CA ALA A 64 31.16 -0.79 32.16
C ALA A 64 31.29 -1.88 31.08
N THR A 65 30.45 -2.91 31.20
CA THR A 65 30.34 -4.01 30.22
C THR A 65 29.13 -3.80 29.32
N TYR A 66 29.31 -4.11 28.04
CA TYR A 66 28.31 -3.90 27.00
C TYR A 66 28.06 -5.21 26.25
N THR A 67 26.82 -5.44 25.84
CA THR A 67 26.50 -6.55 24.94
C THR A 67 26.67 -6.11 23.50
N CYS A 68 27.55 -6.77 22.73
CA CYS A 68 27.76 -6.43 21.33
C CYS A 68 26.53 -6.84 20.49
N PRO A 69 25.89 -5.93 19.73
CA PRO A 69 24.72 -6.28 18.94
C PRO A 69 25.03 -7.24 17.77
N ILE A 70 26.29 -7.35 17.37
CA ILE A 70 26.72 -8.13 16.19
C ILE A 70 27.09 -9.55 16.59
N CYS A 71 28.03 -9.71 17.54
CA CYS A 71 28.48 -11.04 17.98
C CYS A 71 27.81 -11.54 19.26
N LYS A 72 26.93 -10.73 19.88
CA LYS A 72 26.21 -11.03 21.13
C LYS A 72 27.09 -11.34 22.35
N LYS A 73 28.40 -11.06 22.28
CA LYS A 73 29.34 -11.23 23.39
C LYS A 73 29.27 -10.04 24.36
N LEU A 74 29.40 -10.32 25.66
CA LEU A 74 29.64 -9.31 26.69
C LEU A 74 31.11 -8.86 26.62
N VAL A 75 31.33 -7.60 26.31
CA VAL A 75 32.68 -7.04 26.08
C VAL A 75 32.78 -5.64 26.69
N ARG A 76 34.00 -5.20 26.97
CA ARG A 76 34.26 -3.81 27.29
C ARG A 76 34.18 -2.97 26.02
N ALA A 77 33.83 -1.70 26.16
CA ALA A 77 33.82 -0.75 25.06
C ALA A 77 34.45 0.56 25.50
N ARG A 78 35.06 1.28 24.56
CA ARG A 78 35.63 2.61 24.79
C ARG A 78 35.03 3.57 23.77
N GLN A 79 34.65 4.76 24.23
CA GLN A 79 34.17 5.81 23.33
C GLN A 79 35.29 6.20 22.37
N VAL A 80 34.98 6.27 21.07
CA VAL A 80 35.88 6.75 20.04
C VAL A 80 35.99 8.27 20.19
N ASN A 81 37.08 8.73 20.81
CA ASN A 81 37.40 10.13 21.02
C ASN A 81 38.93 10.31 21.14
N ASN A 82 39.38 11.52 21.48
CA ASN A 82 40.81 11.80 21.65
C ASN A 82 41.44 11.11 22.88
N MET A 83 40.63 10.61 23.82
CA MET A 83 41.06 9.89 25.03
C MET A 83 41.27 8.39 24.80
N LEU A 84 41.17 7.92 23.56
CA LEU A 84 41.42 6.52 23.22
C LEU A 84 42.91 6.18 23.46
N PRO A 85 43.22 5.04 24.09
CA PRO A 85 44.60 4.59 24.24
C PRO A 85 45.33 4.54 22.91
N SER A 86 46.62 4.90 22.90
CA SER A 86 47.42 5.04 21.66
C SER A 86 47.34 3.81 20.76
N ASN A 87 47.51 2.61 21.32
CA ASN A 87 47.43 1.34 20.59
C ASN A 87 46.08 1.11 19.90
N VAL A 88 44.98 1.58 20.49
CA VAL A 88 43.64 1.47 19.91
C VAL A 88 43.38 2.60 18.90
N LYS A 89 43.88 3.80 19.19
CA LYS A 89 43.77 4.97 18.29
C LYS A 89 44.45 4.72 16.95
N GLN A 90 45.55 3.96 16.94
CA GLN A 90 46.25 3.54 15.72
C GLN A 90 45.35 2.73 14.76
N LEU A 91 44.36 1.97 15.24
CA LEU A 91 43.42 1.25 14.37
C LEU A 91 42.55 2.19 13.52
N LEU A 92 42.36 3.43 14.00
CA LEU A 92 41.55 4.47 13.36
C LEU A 92 42.42 5.49 12.60
N HIS A 93 43.71 5.19 12.40
CA HIS A 93 44.62 6.09 11.69
C HIS A 93 44.22 6.21 10.21
N PRO A 94 44.06 7.42 9.65
CA PRO A 94 43.62 7.60 8.26
C PRO A 94 44.64 7.11 7.23
N GLU A 95 45.91 7.00 7.64
CA GLU A 95 47.04 6.60 6.79
C GLU A 95 47.70 5.36 7.42
N PRO A 96 47.17 4.14 7.21
CA PRO A 96 47.66 2.93 7.85
C PRO A 96 49.06 2.49 7.39
N TRP A 97 49.61 3.11 6.35
CA TRP A 97 50.93 2.84 5.76
C TRP A 97 52.08 3.62 6.40
N ASN A 98 51.82 4.48 7.40
CA ASN A 98 52.89 5.24 8.04
C ASN A 98 53.84 4.32 8.84
N ASP A 99 55.15 4.59 8.74
CA ASP A 99 56.20 3.82 9.40
C ASP A 99 56.01 3.77 10.93
N GLY A 100 56.28 2.61 11.54
CA GLY A 100 56.14 2.37 12.99
C GLY A 100 54.74 1.93 13.45
N LEU A 101 53.78 1.77 12.54
CA LEU A 101 52.44 1.25 12.85
C LEU A 101 52.31 -0.25 12.54
N PRO A 102 51.46 -1.01 13.29
CA PRO A 102 51.17 -2.41 12.99
C PRO A 102 50.25 -2.55 11.76
N HIS A 103 50.83 -2.30 10.57
CA HIS A 103 50.13 -2.17 9.28
C HIS A 103 49.11 -3.29 9.02
N LYS A 104 49.52 -4.57 9.13
CA LYS A 104 48.63 -5.72 8.88
C LYS A 104 47.37 -5.73 9.75
N THR A 105 47.48 -5.32 11.01
CA THR A 105 46.36 -5.32 11.96
C THR A 105 45.40 -4.18 11.64
N ILE A 106 45.94 -2.98 11.40
CA ILE A 106 45.14 -1.80 11.05
C ILE A 106 44.42 -2.05 9.73
N ASP A 107 45.14 -2.52 8.71
CA ASP A 107 44.57 -2.82 7.40
C ASP A 107 43.44 -3.84 7.47
N ARG A 108 43.63 -4.94 8.21
CA ARG A 108 42.58 -5.96 8.37
C ARG A 108 41.34 -5.37 9.02
N PHE A 109 41.53 -4.55 10.05
CA PHE A 109 40.43 -3.87 10.76
C PHE A 109 39.69 -2.93 9.81
N GLN A 110 40.39 -1.99 9.18
CA GLN A 110 39.78 -1.00 8.28
C GLN A 110 39.09 -1.66 7.08
N ARG A 111 39.76 -2.60 6.39
CA ARG A 111 39.15 -3.33 5.26
C ARG A 111 37.87 -4.06 5.66
N THR A 112 37.82 -4.62 6.86
CA THR A 112 36.60 -5.29 7.36
C THR A 112 35.44 -4.30 7.51
N HIS A 113 35.70 -3.11 8.06
CA HIS A 113 34.68 -2.07 8.21
C HIS A 113 34.27 -1.49 6.85
N HIS A 114 35.22 -1.19 5.95
CA HIS A 114 34.92 -0.75 4.59
C HIS A 114 34.03 -1.75 3.86
N LYS A 115 34.40 -3.03 3.84
CA LYS A 115 33.60 -4.08 3.20
C LYS A 115 32.18 -4.16 3.78
N SER A 116 32.02 -4.02 5.10
CA SER A 116 30.71 -4.00 5.73
C SER A 116 29.87 -2.79 5.32
N LEU A 117 30.49 -1.61 5.17
CA LEU A 117 29.83 -0.39 4.70
C LEU A 117 29.39 -0.54 3.24
N ASP A 118 30.28 -1.00 2.37
CA ASP A 118 30.00 -1.19 0.94
C ASP A 118 28.84 -2.18 0.74
N GLN A 119 28.83 -3.29 1.50
CA GLN A 119 27.72 -4.24 1.46
C GLN A 119 26.37 -3.62 1.83
N GLN A 120 26.38 -2.70 2.79
CA GLN A 120 25.16 -2.00 3.19
C GLN A 120 24.74 -0.95 2.15
N ILE A 121 25.68 -0.21 1.58
CA ILE A 121 25.42 0.74 0.48
C ILE A 121 24.75 -0.01 -0.67
N MET A 122 25.36 -1.13 -1.13
CA MET A 122 24.80 -1.98 -2.18
C MET A 122 23.42 -2.56 -1.83
N ARG A 123 23.14 -2.82 -0.55
CA ARG A 123 21.80 -3.24 -0.10
C ARG A 123 20.80 -2.09 -0.23
N LYS A 124 21.17 -0.89 0.24
CA LYS A 124 20.31 0.31 0.17
C LYS A 124 20.05 0.78 -1.24
N GLU A 125 21.05 0.72 -2.12
CA GLU A 125 20.86 1.02 -3.55
C GLU A 125 19.83 0.09 -4.19
N ARG A 126 19.89 -1.21 -3.91
CA ARG A 126 18.88 -2.17 -4.38
C ARG A 126 17.47 -1.89 -3.82
N GLU A 127 17.37 -1.50 -2.55
CA GLU A 127 16.11 -1.09 -1.94
C GLU A 127 15.54 0.16 -2.63
N VAL A 128 16.37 1.17 -2.91
CA VAL A 128 15.96 2.39 -3.62
C VAL A 128 15.48 2.06 -5.03
N ILE A 129 16.21 1.23 -5.78
CA ILE A 129 15.79 0.80 -7.13
C ILE A 129 14.45 0.06 -7.09
N LYS A 130 14.22 -0.79 -6.06
CA LYS A 130 12.93 -1.47 -5.90
C LYS A 130 11.81 -0.46 -5.63
N LEU A 131 12.02 0.46 -4.69
CA LEU A 131 11.03 1.47 -4.33
C LEU A 131 10.68 2.39 -5.51
N ASP A 132 11.65 2.73 -6.35
CA ASP A 132 11.43 3.53 -7.55
C ASP A 132 10.51 2.82 -8.55
N LYS A 133 10.73 1.51 -8.78
CA LYS A 133 9.84 0.67 -9.60
C LYS A 133 8.43 0.56 -9.02
N ASP A 134 8.32 0.37 -7.70
CA ASP A 134 7.02 0.30 -7.02
C ASP A 134 6.27 1.65 -7.12
N LEU A 135 7.00 2.77 -7.02
CA LEU A 135 6.47 4.12 -7.17
C LEU A 135 6.02 4.39 -8.60
N GLU A 136 6.78 3.96 -9.61
CA GLU A 136 6.39 4.08 -11.02
C GLU A 136 5.12 3.25 -11.31
N LEU A 137 5.04 2.03 -10.78
CA LEU A 137 3.85 1.18 -10.90
C LEU A 137 2.62 1.84 -10.24
N ALA A 138 2.78 2.36 -9.02
CA ALA A 138 1.71 3.05 -8.32
C ALA A 138 1.19 4.26 -9.12
N LYS A 139 2.10 5.07 -9.70
CA LYS A 139 1.73 6.17 -10.59
C LYS A 139 0.90 5.69 -11.78
N LYS A 140 1.32 4.61 -12.46
CA LYS A 140 0.58 4.04 -13.60
C LYS A 140 -0.83 3.58 -13.21
N ILE A 141 -0.96 2.90 -12.07
CA ILE A 141 -2.26 2.43 -11.56
C ILE A 141 -3.18 3.60 -11.27
N VAL A 142 -2.70 4.60 -10.54
CA VAL A 142 -3.49 5.78 -10.17
C VAL A 142 -3.91 6.58 -11.41
N SER A 143 -3.00 6.77 -12.37
CA SER A 143 -3.32 7.44 -13.63
C SER A 143 -4.39 6.68 -14.43
N LYS A 144 -4.31 5.35 -14.50
CA LYS A 144 -5.33 4.53 -15.15
C LYS A 144 -6.68 4.64 -14.45
N GLN A 145 -6.70 4.46 -13.13
CA GLN A 145 -7.93 4.56 -12.33
C GLN A 145 -8.59 5.93 -12.46
N TYR A 146 -7.80 7.00 -12.54
CA TYR A 146 -8.31 8.34 -12.78
C TYR A 146 -9.03 8.45 -14.13
N LEU A 147 -8.43 7.93 -15.21
CA LEU A 147 -9.04 7.93 -16.54
C LEU A 147 -10.31 7.06 -16.59
N ASP A 148 -10.26 5.85 -16.04
CA ASP A 148 -11.41 4.95 -15.95
C ASP A 148 -12.57 5.61 -15.19
N HIS A 149 -12.26 6.29 -14.08
CA HIS A 149 -13.27 7.03 -13.31
C HIS A 149 -13.86 8.21 -14.10
N GLN A 150 -13.06 8.94 -14.88
CA GLN A 150 -13.58 9.99 -15.76
C GLN A 150 -14.51 9.42 -16.83
N GLN A 151 -14.16 8.29 -17.43
CA GLN A 151 -15.01 7.61 -18.41
C GLN A 151 -16.34 7.18 -17.78
N LEU A 152 -16.32 6.54 -16.62
CA LEU A 152 -17.53 6.13 -15.91
C LEU A 152 -18.42 7.33 -15.55
N ARG A 153 -17.85 8.50 -15.22
CA ARG A 153 -18.62 9.73 -14.99
C ARG A 153 -19.34 10.19 -16.25
N MET A 154 -18.70 10.10 -17.42
CA MET A 154 -19.30 10.46 -18.70
C MET A 154 -20.42 9.49 -19.09
N GLU A 155 -20.18 8.18 -18.97
CA GLU A 155 -21.18 7.14 -19.23
C GLU A 155 -22.39 7.28 -18.31
N ARG A 156 -22.17 7.54 -17.02
CA ARG A 156 -23.26 7.81 -16.06
C ARG A 156 -24.14 8.97 -16.51
N LYS A 157 -23.55 10.11 -16.90
CA LYS A 157 -24.31 11.28 -17.39
C LYS A 157 -25.13 10.93 -18.64
N GLN A 158 -24.56 10.14 -19.55
CA GLN A 158 -25.25 9.71 -20.76
C GLN A 158 -26.45 8.82 -20.44
N LEU A 159 -26.29 7.86 -19.52
CA LEU A 159 -27.38 6.99 -19.07
C LEU A 159 -28.47 7.78 -18.34
N GLU A 160 -28.10 8.72 -17.47
CA GLU A 160 -29.05 9.63 -16.80
C GLU A 160 -29.90 10.40 -17.82
N PHE A 161 -29.28 10.93 -18.87
CA PHE A 161 -30.00 11.60 -19.96
C PHE A 161 -30.95 10.65 -20.72
N GLN A 162 -30.53 9.42 -21.00
CA GLN A 162 -31.37 8.42 -21.66
C GLN A 162 -32.59 8.05 -20.80
N VAL A 163 -32.38 7.84 -19.50
CA VAL A 163 -33.46 7.55 -18.55
C VAL A 163 -34.48 8.69 -18.55
N GLN A 164 -34.02 9.95 -18.47
CA GLN A 164 -34.92 11.11 -18.53
C GLN A 164 -35.73 11.15 -19.84
N LYS A 165 -35.10 10.85 -20.99
CA LYS A 165 -35.77 10.80 -22.29
C LYS A 165 -36.87 9.73 -22.32
N VAL A 166 -36.58 8.53 -21.84
CA VAL A 166 -37.55 7.42 -21.77
C VAL A 166 -38.69 7.76 -20.81
N GLN A 167 -38.40 8.33 -19.64
CA GLN A 167 -39.42 8.76 -18.68
C GLN A 167 -40.35 9.80 -19.30
N ARG A 168 -39.81 10.81 -20.00
CA ARG A 168 -40.61 11.82 -20.70
C ARG A 168 -41.50 11.20 -21.78
N GLN A 169 -40.96 10.29 -22.60
CA GLN A 169 -41.76 9.58 -23.61
C GLN A 169 -42.86 8.72 -22.98
N ALA A 170 -42.58 8.04 -21.88
CA ALA A 170 -43.58 7.25 -21.15
C ALA A 170 -44.70 8.13 -20.58
N GLN A 171 -44.36 9.32 -20.07
CA GLN A 171 -45.35 10.30 -19.60
C GLN A 171 -46.25 10.80 -20.72
N LEU A 172 -45.68 11.16 -21.88
CA LEU A 172 -46.45 11.59 -23.06
C LEU A 172 -47.42 10.49 -23.51
N ARG A 173 -46.94 9.25 -23.68
CA ARG A 173 -47.81 8.11 -24.04
C ARG A 173 -48.92 7.87 -23.02
N LYS A 174 -48.64 8.05 -21.73
CA LYS A 174 -49.64 7.93 -20.66
C LYS A 174 -50.71 9.03 -20.77
N GLN A 175 -50.32 10.26 -21.13
CA GLN A 175 -51.25 11.36 -21.37
C GLN A 175 -52.09 11.12 -22.62
N GLU A 176 -51.48 10.71 -23.74
CA GLU A 176 -52.19 10.35 -24.98
C GLU A 176 -53.19 9.21 -24.75
N ALA A 177 -52.80 8.15 -24.02
CA ALA A 177 -53.70 7.06 -23.68
C ALA A 177 -54.90 7.53 -22.83
N LYS A 178 -54.67 8.44 -21.87
CA LYS A 178 -55.74 9.07 -21.10
C LYS A 178 -56.67 9.91 -21.99
N GLN A 179 -56.13 10.72 -22.89
CA GLN A 179 -56.93 11.52 -23.83
C GLN A 179 -57.78 10.63 -24.74
N ARG A 180 -57.22 9.53 -25.26
CA ARG A 180 -57.98 8.56 -26.07
C ARG A 180 -59.16 7.95 -25.29
N LEU A 181 -58.98 7.67 -24.00
CA LEU A 181 -60.06 7.15 -23.16
C LEU A 181 -61.20 8.19 -22.97
N VAL A 182 -60.87 9.48 -22.89
CA VAL A 182 -61.86 10.55 -22.74
C VAL A 182 -62.64 10.79 -24.04
N CYS A 183 -62.01 10.61 -25.20
CA CYS A 183 -62.66 10.78 -26.51
C CYS A 183 -63.40 9.53 -27.03
N LEU A 184 -63.47 8.44 -26.26
CA LEU A 184 -64.28 7.28 -26.64
C LEU A 184 -65.77 7.65 -26.59
N PRO A 185 -66.57 7.34 -27.62
CA PRO A 185 -68.00 7.58 -27.58
C PRO A 185 -68.61 6.80 -26.43
N PHE A 186 -69.54 7.43 -25.71
CA PHE A 186 -70.15 6.91 -24.48
C PHE A 186 -70.70 5.48 -24.61
N SER A 187 -71.19 5.12 -25.81
CA SER A 187 -71.67 3.77 -26.14
C SER A 187 -70.59 2.68 -26.03
N ILE A 188 -69.35 2.97 -26.43
CA ILE A 188 -68.22 2.03 -26.33
C ILE A 188 -67.74 1.90 -24.89
N VAL A 189 -67.69 3.01 -24.14
CA VAL A 189 -67.34 2.99 -22.71
C VAL A 189 -68.33 2.12 -21.92
N MET A 190 -69.63 2.27 -22.19
CA MET A 190 -70.68 1.45 -21.59
C MET A 190 -70.58 -0.04 -21.95
N LEU A 191 -70.16 -0.38 -23.16
CA LEU A 191 -69.90 -1.77 -23.57
C LEU A 191 -68.73 -2.39 -22.80
N ILE A 192 -67.64 -1.64 -22.59
CA ILE A 192 -66.48 -2.11 -21.82
C ILE A 192 -66.86 -2.33 -20.35
N ILE A 193 -67.60 -1.39 -19.75
CA ILE A 193 -68.10 -1.52 -18.37
C ILE A 193 -68.99 -2.76 -18.25
N ARG A 194 -69.95 -2.95 -19.16
CA ARG A 194 -70.82 -4.15 -19.18
C ARG A 194 -70.04 -5.45 -19.33
N PHE A 195 -69.00 -5.46 -20.16
CA PHE A 195 -68.15 -6.64 -20.34
C PHE A 195 -67.38 -6.98 -19.06
N PHE A 196 -66.79 -5.98 -18.38
CA PHE A 196 -66.10 -6.16 -17.11
C PHE A 196 -67.05 -6.67 -16.01
N PHE A 197 -68.24 -6.10 -15.88
CA PHE A 197 -69.25 -6.58 -14.93
C PHE A 197 -69.71 -8.01 -15.23
N SER A 198 -69.87 -8.38 -16.52
CA SER A 198 -70.19 -9.75 -16.94
C SER A 198 -69.08 -10.74 -16.57
N MET A 199 -67.81 -10.35 -16.73
CA MET A 199 -66.67 -11.20 -16.39
C MET A 199 -66.52 -11.41 -14.88
N ILE A 200 -66.72 -10.35 -14.07
CA ILE A 200 -66.71 -10.44 -12.60
C ILE A 200 -67.87 -11.34 -12.12
N ARG A 201 -69.06 -11.21 -12.70
CA ARG A 201 -70.23 -12.02 -12.37
C ARG A 201 -70.07 -13.51 -12.67
N LYS A 202 -69.26 -13.87 -13.67
CA LYS A 202 -68.94 -15.28 -13.99
C LYS A 202 -67.87 -15.90 -13.08
N ARG A 203 -67.14 -15.11 -12.28
CA ARG A 203 -66.13 -15.60 -11.33
C ARG A 203 -66.66 -15.86 -9.93
N SER A 204 -67.88 -15.43 -9.59
CA SER A 204 -68.47 -15.59 -8.25
C SER A 204 -69.33 -16.84 -8.06
N ILE A 205 -69.28 -17.81 -8.99
CA ILE A 205 -70.03 -19.07 -8.86
C ILE A 205 -69.07 -20.25 -9.07
N SER A 206 -68.29 -20.56 -8.03
CA SER A 206 -67.78 -21.91 -7.80
C SER A 206 -67.55 -22.10 -6.30
N PRO A 207 -68.50 -22.72 -5.58
CA PRO A 207 -68.32 -23.14 -4.20
C PRO A 207 -67.96 -24.63 -4.19
N ASN A 208 -66.68 -24.95 -4.06
CA ASN A 208 -66.10 -26.13 -3.38
C ASN A 208 -64.77 -26.54 -4.00
N ALA A 209 -63.68 -26.28 -3.29
CA ALA A 209 -62.56 -27.21 -3.23
C ALA A 209 -61.85 -27.05 -1.88
N LYS A 210 -61.97 -28.13 -1.11
CA LYS A 210 -61.47 -28.38 0.24
C LYS A 210 -60.01 -27.96 0.49
N LEU A 211 -59.79 -27.48 1.70
CA LEU A 211 -58.52 -27.50 2.41
C LEU A 211 -57.91 -28.91 2.45
N THR A 212 -56.62 -29.01 2.12
CA THR A 212 -55.71 -29.96 2.73
C THR A 212 -54.42 -29.24 3.09
N ALA A 213 -54.08 -29.31 4.37
CA ALA A 213 -52.86 -28.80 4.96
C ALA A 213 -51.69 -29.78 4.75
N SER A 214 -50.56 -29.25 4.30
CA SER A 214 -49.19 -29.74 4.53
C SER A 214 -48.27 -28.62 4.02
N GLY A 215 -47.45 -27.96 4.82
CA GLY A 215 -46.33 -28.55 5.54
C GLY A 215 -45.11 -28.52 4.62
N GLY A 216 -44.25 -27.50 4.73
CA GLY A 216 -43.03 -27.41 3.91
C GLY A 216 -42.35 -26.06 3.93
N THR A 217 -41.54 -25.82 4.96
CA THR A 217 -40.54 -24.75 4.99
C THR A 217 -39.39 -25.15 4.06
N THR A 218 -39.26 -24.52 2.89
CA THR A 218 -37.99 -24.55 2.13
C THR A 218 -37.77 -23.22 1.43
N THR A 219 -36.74 -22.53 1.91
CA THR A 219 -36.01 -21.49 1.19
C THR A 219 -35.55 -22.03 -0.15
N ASN A 220 -35.95 -21.45 -1.28
CA ASN A 220 -35.26 -21.63 -2.55
C ASN A 220 -35.48 -20.45 -3.50
N SER A 221 -34.39 -19.70 -3.66
CA SER A 221 -33.82 -19.17 -4.90
C SER A 221 -34.78 -18.88 -6.06
N VAL A 222 -34.91 -17.59 -6.38
CA VAL A 222 -35.53 -17.10 -7.61
C VAL A 222 -34.58 -17.39 -8.78
N GLU A 223 -34.81 -18.50 -9.47
CA GLU A 223 -34.20 -18.78 -10.76
C GLU A 223 -34.94 -18.00 -11.85
N ILE A 224 -34.37 -16.86 -12.25
CA ILE A 224 -34.86 -16.04 -13.35
C ILE A 224 -34.60 -16.81 -14.66
N LYS A 225 -35.66 -17.37 -15.25
CA LYS A 225 -35.62 -17.98 -16.58
C LYS A 225 -35.46 -16.90 -17.65
N ILE A 226 -34.22 -16.55 -17.93
CA ILE A 226 -33.82 -15.66 -19.02
C ILE A 226 -34.17 -16.32 -20.35
N ARG A 227 -35.08 -15.67 -21.09
CA ARG A 227 -35.44 -15.97 -22.48
C ARG A 227 -34.18 -15.90 -23.35
N LYS A 228 -33.79 -17.02 -23.97
CA LYS A 228 -32.67 -17.10 -24.91
C LYS A 228 -32.85 -16.06 -26.03
N ARG A 229 -31.93 -15.10 -26.07
CA ARG A 229 -31.73 -14.11 -27.13
C ARG A 229 -30.97 -14.79 -28.28
N PRO A 230 -31.29 -14.53 -29.56
CA PRO A 230 -30.52 -15.07 -30.68
C PRO A 230 -29.09 -14.51 -30.66
N ALA A 231 -28.16 -15.34 -31.11
CA ALA A 231 -26.71 -15.11 -31.09
C ALA A 231 -26.34 -13.80 -31.82
N SER A 232 -25.87 -12.81 -31.06
CA SER A 232 -25.07 -11.71 -31.58
C SER A 232 -23.65 -11.84 -31.02
N VAL A 233 -22.72 -12.16 -31.92
CA VAL A 233 -21.28 -11.86 -31.92
C VAL A 233 -20.74 -11.27 -30.61
N GLN A 234 -20.04 -12.10 -29.82
CA GLN A 234 -19.20 -11.63 -28.72
C GLN A 234 -17.87 -11.06 -29.26
N PRO A 235 -17.40 -9.91 -28.76
CA PRO A 235 -15.99 -9.54 -28.87
C PRO A 235 -15.17 -10.44 -27.95
N GLN A 236 -14.09 -11.03 -28.47
CA GLN A 236 -13.06 -11.73 -27.71
C GLN A 236 -12.58 -10.86 -26.53
N MET A 237 -12.93 -11.24 -25.30
CA MET A 237 -12.23 -10.77 -24.11
C MET A 237 -10.91 -11.52 -24.03
N GLN A 238 -9.81 -10.80 -24.26
CA GLN A 238 -8.46 -11.28 -24.00
C GLN A 238 -8.31 -11.63 -22.53
N ALA A 239 -7.73 -12.80 -22.27
CA ALA A 239 -7.39 -13.28 -20.94
C ALA A 239 -6.54 -12.25 -20.19
N SER A 240 -6.94 -11.93 -18.97
CA SER A 240 -6.17 -11.14 -18.04
C SER A 240 -4.84 -11.84 -17.73
N PRO A 241 -3.68 -11.16 -17.85
CA PRO A 241 -2.41 -11.72 -17.44
C PRO A 241 -2.39 -11.94 -15.92
N PRO A 242 -1.59 -12.91 -15.43
CA PRO A 242 -1.51 -13.23 -14.01
C PRO A 242 -1.14 -11.99 -13.20
N SER A 243 -1.92 -11.73 -12.15
CA SER A 243 -1.66 -10.65 -11.20
C SER A 243 -0.29 -10.87 -10.55
N VAL A 244 0.69 -10.07 -10.95
CA VAL A 244 1.94 -9.94 -10.19
C VAL A 244 1.56 -9.23 -8.90
N GLY A 245 1.36 -10.02 -7.83
CA GLY A 245 1.03 -9.52 -6.52
C GLY A 245 2.09 -8.53 -6.07
N ILE A 246 1.68 -7.27 -5.87
CA ILE A 246 2.46 -6.29 -5.12
C ILE A 246 2.65 -6.90 -3.73
N THR A 247 3.91 -7.12 -3.34
CA THR A 247 4.25 -7.67 -2.03
C THR A 247 3.68 -6.74 -0.95
N SER A 248 2.57 -7.15 -0.35
CA SER A 248 2.00 -6.71 0.92
C SER A 248 2.05 -5.19 1.19
N PHE A 249 1.05 -4.46 0.69
CA PHE A 249 0.52 -3.35 1.50
C PHE A 249 -0.29 -4.00 2.63
N LEU A 250 0.31 -4.08 3.82
CA LEU A 250 -0.42 -4.34 5.05
C LEU A 250 -1.48 -3.24 5.22
N HIS A 251 -2.70 -3.51 4.78
CA HIS A 251 -3.84 -2.68 5.10
C HIS A 251 -4.13 -2.85 6.59
N TYR A 252 -3.71 -1.88 7.39
CA TYR A 252 -4.26 -1.73 8.74
C TYR A 252 -5.75 -1.40 8.58
N ASN A 253 -6.56 -2.25 9.20
CA ASN A 253 -8.00 -2.23 9.20
C ASN A 253 -8.50 -0.92 9.85
N ASN A 254 -8.85 0.08 9.04
CA ASN A 254 -9.48 1.31 9.53
C ASN A 254 -10.98 1.06 9.75
N GLN A 255 -11.30 0.43 10.87
CA GLN A 255 -12.62 0.57 11.50
C GLN A 255 -12.63 1.88 12.28
N SER A 256 -13.03 2.97 11.64
CA SER A 256 -13.45 4.17 12.36
C SER A 256 -14.18 5.09 11.40
N PHE A 257 -15.48 4.90 11.22
CA PHE A 257 -16.48 5.96 11.01
C PHE A 257 -17.87 5.30 11.09
N ASP A 258 -18.33 5.09 12.33
CA ASP A 258 -19.76 5.15 12.66
C ASP A 258 -19.98 6.47 13.39
N LEU A 259 -20.63 7.41 12.71
CA LEU A 259 -21.35 8.57 13.27
C LEU A 259 -22.63 8.75 12.46
#